data_AF-A0A2S7YP09-F1
#
_entry.id   AF-A0A2S7YP09-F1
#
_cell.length_a   1.000
_cell.length_b   1.000
_cell.length_c   1.000
_cell.angle_alpha   90.00
_cell.angle_beta   90.00
_cell.angle_gamma   90.00
#
_symmetry.space_group_name_H-M   'P 1'
#
loop_
_entity.id
_entity.type
_entity.pdbx_description
1 polymer ?
#
loop_
_entity_poly.entity_id
_entity_poly.type
_entity_poly.pdbx_seq_one_letter_code
_entity_poly.pdbx_strand_id
1 'polypeptide(L)'
;MAFLQPRIIFIAIFFFLSLVSSTPVKLPSGSSAAVTNHISVFRGIVSRGGDAKRPKYEDYVPNKTTDRVVTLVYRSDRRAPSAISNEGGFRPQGQYEDSEDAFRINLHTRFRVLDDSGNPLEENSDSEGSQESDYPDSDASDDEEPAKDYVAWPSAYVSTATSHYYAIKVNEAVEHYLYIIHAVPSMFVNDGVEDEVLAVGGIPWSLVRGWLRIGLEGEFPTLAEVEDRMEPNPAYNPQMWEGLAATPDLPSGWDQQHSRQSAINFMSQPGVGTHVGWTGRFPLPFPSPSTAGSSAEPVPGPSNQQSFHDPAVTLSEEDVVTAADYLRTREPCEDSSLDARTRHSTLEADAAFARRLASLDHARAGDATSDLIGQQDPSARAIYDRLRNAEEPSTCHLATECRGYLRRASEKREITGGLAQVCQKIFRPMGLSSTGKTKAPAQCTKIHTIHIDLSLSNAEGAGTYDQIAGTLEGPAGTAKFVFATKPWGNSKFTVSVKAKDSFNTDEINLNSIKRLNITAQGLIGFLPLYNDKFQVQGKMMEK
;
A
#
# COMPACT_ATOMS: atom_id res chain seq x y z
N MET A 1 10.92 7.01 49.70
CA MET A 1 10.42 5.92 48.83
C MET A 1 8.91 5.88 48.95
N ALA A 2 8.21 6.50 48.00
CA ALA A 2 6.76 6.44 47.88
C ALA A 2 6.44 5.75 46.56
N PHE A 3 5.79 4.57 46.61
CA PHE A 3 5.30 3.88 45.44
C PHE A 3 4.07 4.62 44.89
N LEU A 4 4.19 5.20 43.70
CA LEU A 4 3.07 5.78 42.96
C LEU A 4 2.36 4.68 42.16
N GLN A 5 1.05 4.57 42.33
CA GLN A 5 0.18 3.61 41.63
C GLN A 5 -0.12 4.06 40.18
N PRO A 6 -0.34 3.13 39.24
CA PRO A 6 -0.73 3.45 37.87
C PRO A 6 -2.13 4.09 37.81
N ARG A 7 -2.28 5.12 36.98
CA ARG A 7 -3.57 5.77 36.69
C ARG A 7 -4.31 5.01 35.59
N ILE A 8 -5.51 4.53 35.91
CA ILE A 8 -6.43 3.86 34.96
C ILE A 8 -7.42 4.92 34.43
N ILE A 9 -7.55 5.04 33.12
CA ILE A 9 -8.62 5.84 32.49
C ILE A 9 -9.83 4.91 32.29
N PHE A 10 -10.95 5.21 32.95
CA PHE A 10 -12.21 4.49 32.77
C PHE A 10 -13.06 5.17 31.68
N ILE A 11 -13.37 4.45 30.61
CA ILE A 11 -14.43 4.81 29.66
C ILE A 11 -15.58 3.81 29.88
N ALA A 12 -16.67 4.26 30.50
CA ALA A 12 -17.85 3.43 30.75
C ALA A 12 -18.82 3.52 29.56
N ILE A 13 -19.08 2.40 28.90
CA ILE A 13 -20.10 2.26 27.86
C ILE A 13 -21.34 1.63 28.50
N PHE A 14 -22.45 2.39 28.60
CA PHE A 14 -23.72 1.88 29.11
C PHE A 14 -24.63 1.44 27.95
N PHE A 15 -25.09 0.19 27.98
CA PHE A 15 -26.21 -0.28 27.17
C PHE A 15 -27.49 -0.24 28.01
N PHE A 16 -28.47 0.59 27.63
CA PHE A 16 -29.81 0.56 28.21
C PHE A 16 -30.63 -0.58 27.58
N LEU A 17 -31.09 -1.52 28.40
CA LEU A 17 -32.14 -2.48 28.04
C LEU A 17 -33.32 -2.32 29.01
N SER A 18 -34.49 -1.95 28.49
CA SER A 18 -35.74 -1.93 29.24
C SER A 18 -36.20 -3.36 29.56
N LEU A 19 -36.42 -3.62 30.85
CA LEU A 19 -36.95 -4.87 31.38
C LEU A 19 -38.48 -4.91 31.31
N VAL A 20 -39.03 -6.02 30.82
CA VAL A 20 -40.38 -6.48 31.19
C VAL A 20 -40.26 -7.82 31.93
N SER A 21 -40.68 -7.76 33.20
CA SER A 21 -41.01 -8.80 34.19
C SER A 21 -41.83 -9.99 33.60
N SER A 22 -41.91 -11.22 34.12
CA SER A 22 -41.40 -11.97 35.28
C SER A 22 -41.75 -13.45 35.09
N THR A 23 -40.98 -14.38 35.66
CA THR A 23 -41.42 -15.39 36.67
C THR A 23 -40.32 -16.44 36.94
N PRO A 24 -40.27 -17.04 38.16
CA PRO A 24 -39.10 -17.80 38.62
C PRO A 24 -39.35 -19.31 38.70
N VAL A 25 -38.32 -20.13 38.48
CA VAL A 25 -38.31 -21.54 38.94
C VAL A 25 -36.95 -21.92 39.54
N LYS A 26 -37.06 -22.62 40.67
CA LYS A 26 -36.07 -23.07 41.67
C LYS A 26 -34.93 -23.97 41.14
N LEU A 27 -33.76 -23.79 41.77
CA LEU A 27 -32.65 -24.76 41.89
C LEU A 27 -33.06 -26.00 42.72
N PRO A 28 -32.36 -27.14 42.60
CA PRO A 28 -31.25 -27.45 43.53
C PRO A 28 -30.07 -28.22 42.87
N SER A 29 -28.82 -27.83 43.16
CA SER A 29 -27.85 -28.51 44.05
C SER A 29 -27.41 -29.92 43.64
N GLY A 30 -26.11 -30.18 43.53
CA GLY A 30 -25.60 -31.55 43.52
C GLY A 30 -24.16 -31.70 43.04
N SER A 31 -23.27 -31.88 44.01
CA SER A 31 -21.84 -32.18 43.93
C SER A 31 -21.48 -33.57 43.38
N SER A 32 -20.25 -33.67 42.86
CA SER A 32 -19.24 -34.70 43.18
C SER A 32 -18.82 -35.69 42.09
N ALA A 33 -17.49 -35.77 41.97
CA ALA A 33 -16.62 -36.92 41.71
C ALA A 33 -16.61 -37.64 40.36
N ALA A 34 -15.43 -37.53 39.75
CA ALA A 34 -14.66 -38.50 38.96
C ALA A 34 -15.15 -39.96 38.92
N VAL A 35 -14.96 -40.59 37.75
CA VAL A 35 -14.19 -41.83 37.58
C VAL A 35 -13.88 -42.03 36.09
N THR A 36 -12.62 -42.40 35.85
CA THR A 36 -11.96 -42.78 34.59
C THR A 36 -12.48 -44.11 34.05
N ASN A 37 -12.56 -44.27 32.71
CA ASN A 37 -11.97 -45.44 32.05
C ASN A 37 -11.89 -45.31 30.53
N HIS A 38 -10.76 -45.81 30.02
CA HIS A 38 -10.35 -45.95 28.63
C HIS A 38 -11.37 -46.64 27.73
N ILE A 39 -11.41 -46.23 26.46
CA ILE A 39 -11.29 -47.13 25.29
C ILE A 39 -10.78 -46.30 24.11
N SER A 40 -9.60 -46.67 23.63
CA SER A 40 -9.03 -46.18 22.38
C SER A 40 -9.63 -46.97 21.22
N VAL A 41 -10.32 -46.29 20.31
CA VAL A 41 -10.57 -46.79 18.97
C VAL A 41 -9.87 -45.86 18.00
N PHE A 42 -8.73 -46.32 17.49
CA PHE A 42 -8.10 -45.74 16.31
C PHE A 42 -9.02 -45.95 15.12
N ARG A 43 -9.58 -44.86 14.60
CA ARG A 43 -9.98 -44.75 13.19
C ARG A 43 -9.20 -43.60 12.61
N GLY A 44 -8.27 -43.94 11.72
CA GLY A 44 -7.54 -42.98 10.91
C GLY A 44 -8.53 -42.10 10.15
N ILE A 45 -8.53 -40.82 10.48
CA ILE A 45 -9.07 -39.78 9.63
C ILE A 45 -7.85 -39.11 9.00
N VAL A 46 -7.82 -39.12 7.68
CA VAL A 46 -6.95 -38.27 6.86
C VAL A 46 -7.13 -36.84 7.38
N SER A 47 -6.10 -36.32 8.04
CA SER A 47 -6.05 -34.91 8.43
C SER A 47 -5.99 -34.10 7.14
N ARG A 48 -7.11 -33.49 6.75
CA ARG A 48 -7.06 -32.27 5.96
C ARG A 48 -6.34 -31.25 6.83
N GLY A 49 -5.16 -30.82 6.37
CA GLY A 49 -4.32 -29.86 7.06
C GLY A 49 -5.16 -28.68 7.55
N GLY A 50 -5.02 -28.37 8.83
CA GLY A 50 -5.60 -27.14 9.37
C GLY A 50 -5.00 -25.97 8.62
N ASP A 51 -5.86 -25.06 8.16
CA ASP A 51 -5.46 -23.81 7.53
C ASP A 51 -4.54 -23.05 8.49
N ALA A 52 -3.23 -23.13 8.24
CA ALA A 52 -2.26 -22.28 8.90
C ALA A 52 -2.63 -20.84 8.54
N LYS A 53 -3.14 -20.09 9.51
CA LYS A 53 -3.56 -18.69 9.31
C LYS A 53 -2.36 -17.91 8.76
N ARG A 54 -2.58 -17.27 7.61
CA ARG A 54 -1.60 -16.43 6.93
C ARG A 54 -1.20 -15.25 7.85
N PRO A 55 0.07 -14.86 7.90
CA PRO A 55 0.54 -13.74 8.72
C PRO A 55 -0.06 -12.42 8.23
N LYS A 56 -0.48 -11.55 9.16
CA LYS A 56 -0.96 -10.19 8.87
C LYS A 56 0.19 -9.18 8.98
N TYR A 57 0.03 -7.98 8.44
CA TYR A 57 1.07 -6.94 8.46
C TYR A 57 1.50 -6.57 9.86
N GLU A 58 0.56 -6.61 10.80
CA GLU A 58 0.83 -6.32 12.21
C GLU A 58 1.80 -7.32 12.87
N ASP A 59 2.02 -8.50 12.26
CA ASP A 59 2.99 -9.50 12.72
C ASP A 59 4.39 -9.30 12.08
N TYR A 60 4.54 -8.36 11.15
CA TYR A 60 5.82 -8.06 10.52
C TYR A 60 6.72 -7.30 11.48
N VAL A 61 7.72 -7.99 12.03
CA VAL A 61 8.81 -7.38 12.78
C VAL A 61 10.00 -7.27 11.84
N PRO A 62 10.46 -6.04 11.52
CA PRO A 62 11.66 -5.85 10.70
C PRO A 62 12.81 -6.67 11.28
N ASN A 63 13.33 -7.60 10.50
CA ASN A 63 14.30 -8.55 11.01
C ASN A 63 15.68 -7.92 10.94
N LYS A 64 16.03 -7.12 11.96
CA LYS A 64 17.28 -6.37 12.11
C LYS A 64 18.56 -7.23 12.27
N THR A 65 18.55 -8.49 11.87
CA THR A 65 19.73 -9.35 11.99
C THR A 65 20.65 -9.13 10.79
N THR A 66 21.72 -8.36 11.00
CA THR A 66 22.84 -8.13 10.07
C THR A 66 23.52 -9.43 9.62
N ASP A 67 23.25 -10.54 10.29
CA ASP A 67 23.74 -11.87 9.94
C ASP A 67 23.03 -12.50 8.71
N ARG A 68 21.97 -11.88 8.17
CA ARG A 68 21.21 -12.47 7.08
C ARG A 68 21.82 -12.13 5.72
N VAL A 69 22.27 -13.17 5.01
CA VAL A 69 22.63 -13.07 3.59
C VAL A 69 21.36 -12.78 2.78
N VAL A 70 21.29 -11.59 2.18
CA VAL A 70 20.15 -11.16 1.35
C VAL A 70 20.45 -11.48 -0.11
N THR A 71 19.86 -12.56 -0.63
CA THR A 71 20.02 -13.00 -2.03
C THR A 71 18.87 -12.55 -2.94
N LEU A 72 17.73 -12.21 -2.37
CA LEU A 72 16.55 -11.69 -3.06
C LEU A 72 16.04 -10.45 -2.37
N VAL A 73 15.67 -9.46 -3.17
CA VAL A 73 14.96 -8.26 -2.74
C VAL A 73 13.70 -8.07 -3.55
N TYR A 74 12.80 -7.27 -3.02
CA TYR A 74 11.47 -7.05 -3.56
C TYR A 74 11.22 -5.57 -3.75
N ARG A 75 10.61 -5.20 -4.86
CA ARG A 75 10.22 -3.82 -5.12
C ARG A 75 8.79 -3.78 -5.60
N SER A 76 7.98 -2.95 -4.94
CA SER A 76 6.67 -2.58 -5.48
C SER A 76 6.81 -1.35 -6.36
N ASP A 77 6.27 -1.40 -7.57
CA ASP A 77 6.31 -0.28 -8.52
C ASP A 77 5.01 -0.27 -9.35
N ARG A 78 4.51 0.92 -9.68
CA ARG A 78 3.27 1.07 -10.46
C ARG A 78 3.52 0.88 -11.96
N ARG A 79 4.76 1.00 -12.41
CA ARG A 79 5.12 0.80 -13.81
C ARG A 79 5.01 -0.68 -14.17
N ALA A 80 4.44 -0.95 -15.34
CA ALA A 80 4.34 -2.29 -15.88
C ALA A 80 5.71 -2.86 -16.30
N PRO A 81 5.87 -4.19 -16.35
CA PRO A 81 7.12 -4.85 -16.73
C PRO A 81 7.67 -4.42 -18.10
N SER A 82 6.78 -4.12 -19.04
CA SER A 82 7.17 -3.61 -20.37
C SER A 82 7.81 -2.23 -20.30
N ALA A 83 7.34 -1.33 -19.42
CA ALA A 83 7.93 -0.01 -19.23
C ALA A 83 9.34 -0.12 -18.62
N ILE A 84 9.47 -0.92 -17.55
CA ILE A 84 10.76 -1.15 -16.89
C ILE A 84 11.77 -1.81 -17.83
N SER A 85 11.34 -2.82 -18.60
CA SER A 85 12.24 -3.51 -19.54
C SER A 85 12.67 -2.62 -20.71
N ASN A 86 11.79 -1.76 -21.23
CA ASN A 86 12.14 -0.77 -22.26
C ASN A 86 13.20 0.25 -21.78
N GLU A 87 13.17 0.61 -20.49
CA GLU A 87 14.19 1.44 -19.85
C GLU A 87 15.49 0.67 -19.58
N GLY A 88 15.51 -0.64 -19.79
CA GLY A 88 16.64 -1.54 -19.52
C GLY A 88 16.74 -1.96 -18.05
N GLY A 89 15.78 -1.59 -17.19
CA GLY A 89 15.77 -1.85 -15.75
C GLY A 89 15.16 -0.71 -14.94
N PHE A 90 15.30 -0.78 -13.61
CA PHE A 90 14.91 0.31 -12.73
C PHE A 90 15.99 1.38 -12.69
N ARG A 91 15.70 2.55 -13.24
CA ARG A 91 16.59 3.72 -13.17
C ARG A 91 16.27 4.57 -11.93
N PRO A 92 17.29 5.16 -11.29
CA PRO A 92 17.06 6.19 -10.29
C PRO A 92 16.35 7.41 -10.91
N GLN A 93 15.64 8.17 -10.07
CA GLN A 93 14.82 9.30 -10.53
C GLN A 93 15.65 10.59 -10.63
N GLY A 94 15.31 11.45 -11.59
CA GLY A 94 15.94 12.76 -11.78
C GLY A 94 17.35 12.69 -12.39
N GLN A 95 17.98 13.86 -12.53
CA GLN A 95 19.39 13.99 -12.93
C GLN A 95 20.26 13.86 -11.68
N TYR A 96 20.82 12.66 -11.46
CA TYR A 96 21.52 12.34 -10.22
C TYR A 96 23.04 12.23 -10.40
N GLU A 97 23.50 11.99 -11.63
CA GLU A 97 24.86 11.54 -11.95
C GLU A 97 25.96 12.49 -11.49
N ASP A 98 25.68 13.80 -11.41
CA ASP A 98 26.62 14.85 -11.02
C ASP A 98 26.22 15.59 -9.74
N SER A 99 25.18 15.13 -9.04
CA SER A 99 24.65 15.76 -7.84
C SER A 99 25.15 15.06 -6.58
N GLU A 100 25.85 15.77 -5.69
CA GLU A 100 26.27 15.22 -4.39
C GLU A 100 25.07 14.83 -3.53
N ASP A 101 24.03 15.67 -3.51
CA ASP A 101 22.82 15.47 -2.73
C ASP A 101 22.02 14.25 -3.17
N ALA A 102 22.05 13.91 -4.47
CA ALA A 102 21.34 12.73 -4.96
C ALA A 102 21.90 11.41 -4.39
N PHE A 103 23.15 11.41 -3.91
CA PHE A 103 23.77 10.26 -3.25
C PHE A 103 23.64 10.29 -1.72
N ARG A 104 23.06 11.33 -1.12
CA ARG A 104 22.89 11.38 0.33
C ARG A 104 21.76 10.47 0.75
N ILE A 105 22.08 9.42 1.51
CA ILE A 105 21.12 8.40 1.93
C ILE A 105 20.00 9.03 2.77
N ASN A 106 20.35 9.98 3.65
CA ASN A 106 19.38 10.69 4.47
C ASN A 106 18.43 11.58 3.66
N LEU A 107 18.80 12.02 2.45
CA LEU A 107 17.89 12.74 1.56
C LEU A 107 17.02 11.77 0.77
N HIS A 108 17.56 10.61 0.37
CA HIS A 108 16.80 9.56 -0.27
C HIS A 108 15.66 9.03 0.60
N THR A 109 15.90 8.84 1.90
CA THR A 109 14.92 8.26 2.83
C THR A 109 13.95 9.28 3.42
N ARG A 110 14.22 10.59 3.29
CA ARG A 110 13.34 11.64 3.81
C ARG A 110 12.32 12.05 2.76
N PHE A 111 11.04 11.91 3.09
CA PHE A 111 9.99 12.65 2.42
C PHE A 111 10.08 14.12 2.88
N ARG A 112 10.38 15.06 1.98
CA ARG A 112 10.28 16.49 2.33
C ARG A 112 8.83 16.94 2.22
N VAL A 113 8.36 17.57 3.28
CA VAL A 113 7.23 18.50 3.21
C VAL A 113 7.79 19.79 2.64
N LEU A 114 7.33 20.19 1.45
CA LEU A 114 7.64 21.54 0.95
C LEU A 114 6.72 22.54 1.65
N ASP A 115 7.20 23.77 1.82
CA ASP A 115 6.32 24.88 2.15
C ASP A 115 5.48 25.29 0.93
N ASP A 116 4.54 26.20 1.15
CA ASP A 116 3.64 26.71 0.10
C ASP A 116 4.38 27.47 -1.02
N SER A 117 5.66 27.80 -0.80
CA SER A 117 6.53 28.43 -1.81
C SER A 117 7.36 27.41 -2.61
N GLY A 118 7.13 26.10 -2.39
CA GLY A 118 7.90 25.02 -3.02
C GLY A 118 9.32 24.92 -2.49
N ASN A 119 9.66 25.66 -1.42
CA ASN A 119 10.95 25.51 -0.78
C ASN A 119 10.88 24.32 0.17
N PRO A 120 11.96 23.55 0.27
CA PRO A 120 12.04 22.55 1.29
C PRO A 120 11.95 23.20 2.67
N LEU A 121 10.97 22.79 3.49
CA LEU A 121 10.98 23.14 4.91
C LEU A 121 12.26 22.58 5.50
N GLU A 122 13.22 23.46 5.78
CA GLU A 122 14.32 23.11 6.68
C GLU A 122 13.67 22.91 8.04
N GLU A 123 13.43 21.65 8.39
CA GLU A 123 13.22 21.25 9.78
C GLU A 123 14.49 21.67 10.53
N ASN A 124 14.50 22.91 11.00
CA ASN A 124 15.47 23.40 11.96
C ASN A 124 15.24 22.61 13.24
N SER A 125 15.89 21.45 13.36
CA SER A 125 15.77 20.52 14.49
C SER A 125 16.42 21.04 15.78
N ASP A 126 16.71 22.34 15.86
CA ASP A 126 17.47 22.94 16.94
C ASP A 126 16.63 23.85 17.85
N SER A 127 15.29 23.79 17.77
CA SER A 127 14.42 24.51 18.72
C SER A 127 14.28 23.77 20.07
N GLU A 128 15.40 23.46 20.72
CA GLU A 128 15.46 23.35 22.18
C GLU A 128 15.44 24.77 22.76
N GLY A 129 14.26 25.37 22.86
CA GLY A 129 14.13 26.76 23.28
C GLY A 129 12.70 27.16 23.56
N SER A 130 12.17 26.67 24.67
CA SER A 130 10.92 27.12 25.28
C SER A 130 10.81 28.65 25.30
N GLN A 131 9.88 29.20 24.53
CA GLN A 131 9.26 30.47 24.84
C GLN A 131 7.75 30.32 24.67
N GLU A 132 7.09 30.06 25.81
CA GLU A 132 5.65 30.32 25.98
C GLU A 132 5.39 31.74 25.49
N SER A 133 4.78 31.87 24.32
CA SER A 133 4.14 33.11 23.90
C SER A 133 2.66 32.82 23.81
N ASP A 134 1.91 33.51 24.69
CA ASP A 134 0.46 33.60 24.70
C ASP A 134 -0.03 34.09 23.33
N TYR A 135 -0.35 33.16 22.42
CA TYR A 135 -1.12 33.48 21.23
C TYR A 135 -2.62 33.34 21.56
N PRO A 136 -3.42 34.38 21.28
CA PRO A 136 -4.84 34.38 21.59
C PRO A 136 -5.59 33.39 20.69
N ASP A 137 -6.50 32.64 21.30
CA ASP A 137 -7.58 31.87 20.66
C ASP A 137 -8.14 32.62 19.45
N SER A 138 -7.79 32.17 18.24
CA SER A 138 -8.52 32.50 17.03
C SER A 138 -9.30 31.28 16.59
N ASP A 139 -10.60 31.34 16.86
CA ASP A 139 -11.63 30.40 16.42
C ASP A 139 -11.54 30.10 14.92
N ALA A 140 -11.43 28.81 14.60
CA ALA A 140 -12.12 28.09 13.53
C ALA A 140 -12.35 28.81 12.18
N SER A 141 -11.41 28.63 11.25
CA SER A 141 -11.75 28.42 9.84
C SER A 141 -11.19 27.07 9.39
N ASP A 142 -12.08 26.21 8.88
CA ASP A 142 -11.77 24.94 8.21
C ASP A 142 -11.10 25.22 6.85
N ASP A 143 -9.94 25.86 6.86
CA ASP A 143 -9.15 26.10 5.65
C ASP A 143 -8.43 24.79 5.30
N GLU A 144 -8.96 24.09 4.29
CA GLU A 144 -8.33 22.93 3.67
C GLU A 144 -6.91 23.30 3.22
N GLU A 145 -5.89 22.84 3.96
CA GLU A 145 -4.48 23.00 3.56
C GLU A 145 -4.31 22.51 2.11
N PRO A 146 -3.82 23.36 1.19
CA PRO A 146 -3.61 22.96 -0.20
C PRO A 146 -2.66 21.76 -0.26
N ALA A 147 -2.94 20.82 -1.16
CA ALA A 147 -2.12 19.64 -1.37
C ALA A 147 -0.69 20.06 -1.73
N LYS A 148 0.24 19.94 -0.78
CA LYS A 148 1.66 20.25 -0.97
C LYS A 148 2.21 19.41 -2.11
N ASP A 149 2.69 20.07 -3.16
CA ASP A 149 3.34 19.43 -4.31
C ASP A 149 4.65 18.77 -3.84
N TYR A 150 4.67 17.44 -3.80
CA TYR A 150 5.89 16.70 -3.48
C TYR A 150 6.82 16.69 -4.69
N VAL A 151 7.79 17.61 -4.74
CA VAL A 151 8.87 17.52 -5.73
C VAL A 151 9.79 16.37 -5.34
N ALA A 152 9.76 15.30 -6.13
CA ALA A 152 10.66 14.16 -5.95
C ALA A 152 12.11 14.61 -6.16
N TRP A 153 12.94 14.45 -5.12
CA TRP A 153 14.37 14.75 -5.20
C TRP A 153 15.05 13.82 -6.21
N PRO A 154 16.00 14.31 -7.02
CA PRO A 154 16.91 13.43 -7.72
C PRO A 154 17.56 12.50 -6.70
N SER A 155 17.54 11.22 -6.99
CA SER A 155 18.15 10.22 -6.12
C SER A 155 18.95 9.26 -6.97
N ALA A 156 20.13 8.89 -6.49
CA ALA A 156 20.98 7.89 -7.13
C ALA A 156 20.60 6.45 -6.75
N TYR A 157 19.57 6.26 -5.93
CA TYR A 157 19.17 4.95 -5.42
C TYR A 157 17.85 4.48 -6.01
N VAL A 158 17.71 3.16 -6.12
CA VAL A 158 16.42 2.50 -6.26
C VAL A 158 16.17 1.69 -4.98
N SER A 159 15.14 2.07 -4.22
CA SER A 159 14.74 1.35 -3.00
C SER A 159 14.15 -0.02 -3.34
N THR A 160 14.54 -1.00 -2.54
CA THR A 160 13.96 -2.34 -2.50
C THR A 160 13.80 -2.76 -1.04
N ALA A 161 13.17 -3.90 -0.79
CA ALA A 161 12.99 -4.43 0.55
C ALA A 161 13.42 -5.90 0.62
N THR A 162 13.88 -6.34 1.77
CA THR A 162 14.18 -7.77 1.99
C THR A 162 12.91 -8.63 2.10
N SER A 163 11.75 -8.01 2.30
CA SER A 163 10.44 -8.66 2.45
C SER A 163 9.47 -8.28 1.34
N HIS A 164 8.96 -9.29 0.64
CA HIS A 164 7.86 -9.11 -0.33
C HIS A 164 6.63 -8.45 0.31
N TYR A 165 6.36 -8.80 1.56
CA TYR A 165 5.18 -8.34 2.27
C TYR A 165 5.27 -6.83 2.56
N TYR A 166 6.44 -6.36 3.02
CA TYR A 166 6.68 -4.94 3.22
C TYR A 166 6.66 -4.19 1.88
N ALA A 167 7.32 -4.72 0.84
CA ALA A 167 7.28 -4.12 -0.49
C ALA A 167 5.85 -3.90 -1.00
N ILE A 168 4.96 -4.89 -0.86
CA ILE A 168 3.55 -4.77 -1.23
C ILE A 168 2.86 -3.66 -0.42
N LYS A 169 3.06 -3.66 0.91
CA LYS A 169 2.37 -2.72 1.82
C LYS A 169 2.59 -1.26 1.43
N VAL A 170 3.81 -0.89 1.04
CA VAL A 170 4.17 0.49 0.68
C VAL A 170 3.24 1.07 -0.41
N ASN A 171 2.68 0.23 -1.30
CA ASN A 171 1.75 0.65 -2.34
C ASN A 171 0.37 -0.01 -2.22
N GLU A 172 -0.06 -0.44 -1.04
CA GLU A 172 -1.33 -1.19 -0.87
C GLU A 172 -2.58 -0.42 -1.33
N ALA A 173 -2.51 0.92 -1.36
CA ALA A 173 -3.61 1.78 -1.74
C ALA A 173 -3.84 1.83 -3.26
N VAL A 174 -2.96 1.24 -4.07
CA VAL A 174 -3.02 1.28 -5.54
C VAL A 174 -2.69 -0.08 -6.15
N GLU A 175 -3.24 -0.37 -7.34
CA GLU A 175 -2.73 -1.49 -8.13
C GLU A 175 -1.27 -1.25 -8.51
N HIS A 176 -0.46 -2.31 -8.39
CA HIS A 176 0.97 -2.24 -8.63
C HIS A 176 1.54 -3.61 -8.99
N TYR A 177 2.83 -3.65 -9.30
CA TYR A 177 3.58 -4.87 -9.54
C TYR A 177 4.58 -5.08 -8.42
N LEU A 178 4.62 -6.29 -7.88
CA LEU A 178 5.70 -6.76 -7.04
C LEU A 178 6.77 -7.40 -7.93
N TYR A 179 7.95 -6.80 -7.98
CA TYR A 179 9.11 -7.33 -8.67
C TYR A 179 9.99 -8.12 -7.72
N ILE A 180 10.42 -9.30 -8.15
CA ILE A 180 11.37 -10.16 -7.43
C ILE A 180 12.72 -9.97 -8.11
N ILE A 181 13.72 -9.54 -7.35
CA ILE A 181 15.00 -9.06 -7.88
C ILE A 181 16.13 -9.84 -7.20
N HIS A 182 17.08 -10.33 -7.99
CA HIS A 182 18.28 -10.94 -7.46
C HIS A 182 19.20 -9.88 -6.88
N ALA A 183 19.56 -10.03 -5.62
CA ALA A 183 20.42 -9.09 -4.92
C ALA A 183 21.88 -9.26 -5.34
N VAL A 184 22.59 -8.17 -5.55
CA VAL A 184 23.99 -8.18 -5.96
C VAL A 184 24.83 -7.27 -5.06
N PRO A 185 26.16 -7.40 -5.03
CA PRO A 185 26.98 -6.68 -4.05
C PRO A 185 26.95 -5.15 -4.20
N SER A 186 26.53 -4.60 -5.35
CA SER A 186 26.27 -3.15 -5.53
C SER A 186 25.01 -2.64 -4.81
N MET A 187 24.26 -3.52 -4.17
CA MET A 187 23.17 -3.19 -3.27
C MET A 187 23.66 -3.30 -1.83
N PHE A 188 23.12 -2.50 -0.91
CA PHE A 188 23.41 -2.65 0.52
C PHE A 188 22.17 -2.49 1.38
N VAL A 189 22.13 -3.21 2.52
CA VAL A 189 21.06 -3.08 3.51
C VAL A 189 21.19 -1.75 4.24
N ASN A 190 20.08 -1.03 4.36
CA ASN A 190 20.00 0.24 5.06
C ASN A 190 19.32 0.05 6.41
N ASP A 191 20.11 -0.26 7.44
CA ASP A 191 19.63 -0.59 8.78
C ASP A 191 18.88 0.56 9.48
N GLY A 192 19.00 1.77 8.93
CA GLY A 192 18.33 2.97 9.43
C GLY A 192 16.83 3.01 9.13
N VAL A 193 16.36 2.32 8.09
CA VAL A 193 14.98 2.42 7.60
C VAL A 193 14.46 1.04 7.17
N GLU A 194 13.54 0.49 7.96
CA GLU A 194 12.52 -0.50 7.57
C GLU A 194 12.90 -1.54 6.50
N ASP A 195 13.88 -2.42 6.79
CA ASP A 195 14.29 -3.54 5.93
C ASP A 195 14.61 -3.16 4.47
N GLU A 196 14.97 -1.90 4.26
CA GLU A 196 15.30 -1.32 2.97
C GLU A 196 16.67 -1.83 2.48
N VAL A 197 16.75 -2.11 1.19
CA VAL A 197 17.99 -2.40 0.49
C VAL A 197 18.12 -1.41 -0.66
N LEU A 198 19.20 -0.65 -0.67
CA LEU A 198 19.45 0.41 -1.63
C LEU A 198 20.31 -0.09 -2.79
N ALA A 199 19.80 0.02 -4.02
CA ALA A 199 20.57 -0.27 -5.22
C ALA A 199 21.18 1.02 -5.79
N VAL A 200 22.51 1.14 -5.72
CA VAL A 200 23.25 2.34 -6.17
C VAL A 200 23.29 2.40 -7.69
N GLY A 201 22.80 3.49 -8.28
CA GLY A 201 22.74 3.70 -9.73
C GLY A 201 21.62 2.93 -10.45
N GLY A 202 20.82 2.15 -9.72
CA GLY A 202 19.66 1.42 -10.21
C GLY A 202 19.85 -0.09 -10.35
N ILE A 203 18.91 -0.75 -11.04
CA ILE A 203 18.79 -2.21 -11.10
C ILE A 203 18.58 -2.65 -12.56
N PRO A 204 19.60 -3.24 -13.23
CA PRO A 204 19.45 -3.75 -14.59
C PRO A 204 18.32 -4.78 -14.73
N TRP A 205 17.64 -4.79 -15.87
CA TRP A 205 16.52 -5.69 -16.15
C TRP A 205 16.90 -7.17 -16.01
N SER A 206 18.15 -7.52 -16.31
CA SER A 206 18.67 -8.89 -16.20
C SER A 206 18.72 -9.43 -14.76
N LEU A 207 18.63 -8.55 -13.74
CA LEU A 207 18.53 -8.95 -12.33
C LEU A 207 17.09 -9.23 -11.87
N VAL A 208 16.09 -8.77 -12.62
CA VAL A 208 14.68 -8.99 -12.29
C VAL A 208 14.33 -10.43 -12.60
N ARG A 209 14.06 -11.26 -11.59
CA ARG A 209 13.69 -12.68 -11.75
C ARG A 209 12.30 -12.82 -12.38
N GLY A 210 11.40 -11.92 -12.02
CA GLY A 210 10.02 -11.92 -12.49
C GLY A 210 9.19 -10.90 -11.72
N TRP A 211 7.88 -10.94 -11.92
CA TRP A 211 6.94 -10.03 -11.28
C TRP A 211 5.60 -10.70 -10.99
N LEU A 212 4.83 -10.11 -10.08
CA LEU A 212 3.45 -10.47 -9.79
C LEU A 212 2.62 -9.18 -9.75
N ARG A 213 1.51 -9.14 -10.49
CA ARG A 213 0.55 -8.04 -10.37
C ARG A 213 -0.23 -8.17 -9.06
N ILE A 214 -0.29 -7.08 -8.31
CA ILE A 214 -1.01 -6.97 -7.04
C ILE A 214 -2.22 -6.06 -7.27
N GLY A 215 -3.41 -6.62 -7.06
CA GLY A 215 -4.68 -5.88 -7.13
C GLY A 215 -5.00 -5.15 -5.83
N LEU A 216 -6.00 -4.27 -5.87
CA LEU A 216 -6.50 -3.53 -4.70
C LEU A 216 -7.21 -4.43 -3.68
N GLU A 217 -7.86 -5.50 -4.17
CA GLU A 217 -8.66 -6.40 -3.36
C GLU A 217 -7.93 -7.73 -3.20
N GLY A 218 -7.66 -8.10 -1.95
CA GLY A 218 -7.11 -9.42 -1.63
C GLY A 218 -6.19 -9.41 -0.42
N GLU A 219 -6.00 -10.60 0.13
CA GLU A 219 -4.91 -10.82 1.09
C GLU A 219 -3.58 -10.78 0.35
N PHE A 220 -2.53 -10.29 1.00
CA PHE A 220 -1.20 -10.30 0.42
C PHE A 220 -0.75 -11.75 0.21
N PRO A 221 -0.20 -12.08 -0.97
CA PRO A 221 0.29 -13.41 -1.25
C PRO A 221 1.42 -13.76 -0.26
N THR A 222 1.38 -14.99 0.25
CA THR A 222 2.52 -15.58 0.94
C THR A 222 3.70 -15.73 -0.02
N LEU A 223 4.92 -15.88 0.51
CA LEU A 223 6.11 -16.06 -0.33
C LEU A 223 5.96 -17.22 -1.31
N ALA A 224 5.40 -18.36 -0.87
CA ALA A 224 5.16 -19.51 -1.74
C ALA A 224 4.18 -19.17 -2.88
N GLU A 225 3.13 -18.38 -2.61
CA GLU A 225 2.21 -17.91 -3.64
C GLU A 225 2.85 -16.89 -4.58
N VAL A 226 3.75 -16.04 -4.08
CA VAL A 226 4.55 -15.15 -4.93
C VAL A 226 5.38 -16.00 -5.89
N GLU A 227 6.09 -17.01 -5.40
CA GLU A 227 6.93 -17.87 -6.25
C GLU A 227 6.13 -18.69 -7.27
N ASP A 228 4.95 -19.17 -6.90
CA ASP A 228 4.07 -19.96 -7.78
C ASP A 228 3.38 -19.11 -8.86
N ARG A 229 2.98 -17.88 -8.52
CA ARG A 229 2.19 -17.00 -9.39
C ARG A 229 3.02 -15.99 -10.18
N MET A 230 4.29 -15.83 -9.84
CA MET A 230 5.16 -14.86 -10.50
C MET A 230 5.32 -15.21 -12.00
N GLU A 231 5.15 -14.20 -12.84
CA GLU A 231 5.51 -14.27 -14.25
C GLU A 231 7.04 -14.19 -14.38
N PRO A 232 7.70 -15.22 -14.94
CA PRO A 232 9.15 -15.25 -15.05
C PRO A 232 9.65 -14.25 -16.10
N ASN A 233 10.74 -13.55 -15.79
CA ASN A 233 11.42 -12.70 -16.77
C ASN A 233 12.30 -13.55 -17.70
N PRO A 234 12.05 -13.58 -19.02
CA PRO A 234 12.87 -14.36 -19.96
C PRO A 234 14.31 -13.86 -20.09
N ALA A 235 14.60 -12.61 -19.70
CA ALA A 235 15.96 -12.06 -19.70
C ALA A 235 16.78 -12.45 -18.46
N TYR A 236 16.16 -13.08 -17.46
CA TYR A 236 16.83 -13.49 -16.23
C TYR A 236 17.56 -14.82 -16.43
N ASN A 237 18.86 -14.84 -16.11
CA ASN A 237 19.66 -16.06 -16.09
C ASN A 237 20.16 -16.35 -14.66
N PRO A 238 19.61 -17.35 -13.95
CA PRO A 238 20.00 -17.64 -12.57
C PRO A 238 21.49 -17.99 -12.42
N GLN A 239 22.10 -18.60 -13.44
CA GLN A 239 23.51 -19.04 -13.39
C GLN A 239 24.48 -17.86 -13.35
N MET A 240 24.09 -16.69 -13.88
CA MET A 240 24.92 -15.49 -13.85
C MET A 240 24.97 -14.84 -12.46
N TRP A 241 23.97 -15.14 -11.62
CA TRP A 241 23.75 -14.46 -10.35
C TRP A 241 23.92 -15.37 -9.14
N GLU A 242 24.07 -16.68 -9.35
CA GLU A 242 24.22 -17.67 -8.29
C GLU A 242 25.37 -17.31 -7.33
N GLY A 243 25.08 -17.33 -6.02
CA GLY A 243 26.04 -17.01 -4.96
C GLY A 243 26.25 -15.52 -4.71
N LEU A 244 25.59 -14.63 -5.45
CA LEU A 244 25.59 -13.20 -5.17
C LEU A 244 24.56 -12.85 -4.08
N ALA A 245 24.86 -11.76 -3.36
CA ALA A 245 24.00 -11.21 -2.33
C ALA A 245 24.23 -9.71 -2.21
N ALA A 246 23.30 -8.98 -1.58
CA ALA A 246 23.54 -7.61 -1.18
C ALA A 246 24.66 -7.53 -0.13
N THR A 247 25.35 -6.39 -0.10
CA THR A 247 26.24 -6.02 1.00
C THR A 247 25.40 -5.89 2.29
N PRO A 248 25.78 -6.56 3.39
CA PRO A 248 24.92 -6.72 4.56
C PRO A 248 24.64 -5.44 5.35
N ASP A 249 25.48 -4.41 5.19
CA ASP A 249 25.37 -3.13 5.90
C ASP A 249 25.81 -1.98 4.98
N LEU A 250 25.61 -0.74 5.44
CA LEU A 250 26.22 0.43 4.80
C LEU A 250 27.74 0.24 4.64
N PRO A 251 28.32 0.45 3.44
CA PRO A 251 29.74 0.22 3.23
C PRO A 251 30.63 1.00 4.21
N SER A 252 31.62 0.32 4.78
CA SER A 252 32.53 0.92 5.76
C SER A 252 33.23 2.14 5.18
N GLY A 253 33.21 3.26 5.91
CA GLY A 253 33.83 4.51 5.47
C GLY A 253 32.98 5.34 4.50
N TRP A 254 31.68 5.06 4.40
CA TRP A 254 30.75 5.93 3.68
C TRP A 254 30.71 7.33 4.30
N ASP A 255 31.25 8.31 3.59
CA ASP A 255 31.23 9.72 3.99
C ASP A 255 29.93 10.37 3.49
N GLN A 256 29.04 10.74 4.41
CA GLN A 256 27.77 11.39 4.05
C GLN A 256 27.95 12.79 3.45
N GLN A 257 29.08 13.46 3.72
CA GLN A 257 29.40 14.78 3.13
C GLN A 257 29.95 14.65 1.71
N HIS A 258 30.53 13.50 1.38
CA HIS A 258 31.04 13.15 0.05
C HIS A 258 30.41 11.81 -0.41
N SER A 259 29.08 11.73 -0.30
CA SER A 259 28.28 10.55 -0.62
C SER A 259 28.46 10.07 -2.05
N ARG A 260 28.60 10.96 -3.04
CA ARG A 260 28.84 10.58 -4.44
C ARG A 260 30.20 9.94 -4.60
N GLN A 261 31.24 10.52 -3.99
CA GLN A 261 32.58 9.92 -4.02
C GLN A 261 32.59 8.57 -3.29
N SER A 262 31.86 8.46 -2.17
CA SER A 262 31.68 7.19 -1.45
C SER A 262 31.00 6.14 -2.31
N ALA A 263 29.95 6.50 -3.05
CA ALA A 263 29.28 5.63 -4.00
C ALA A 263 30.21 5.18 -5.15
N ILE A 264 30.99 6.10 -5.72
CA ILE A 264 32.00 5.78 -6.75
C ILE A 264 33.04 4.81 -6.20
N ASN A 265 33.55 5.05 -4.99
CA ASN A 265 34.53 4.19 -4.34
C ASN A 265 33.95 2.80 -4.08
N PHE A 266 32.73 2.72 -3.56
CA PHE A 266 32.01 1.48 -3.32
C PHE A 266 31.80 0.69 -4.61
N MET A 267 31.23 1.31 -5.65
CA MET A 267 30.99 0.65 -6.94
C MET A 267 32.28 0.18 -7.63
N SER A 268 33.41 0.84 -7.35
CA SER A 268 34.72 0.50 -7.89
C SER A 268 35.45 -0.59 -7.12
N GLN A 269 34.90 -1.08 -6.00
CA GLN A 269 35.49 -2.21 -5.28
C GLN A 269 35.42 -3.49 -6.13
N PRO A 270 36.43 -4.39 -6.05
CA PRO A 270 36.41 -5.65 -6.77
C PRO A 270 35.15 -6.47 -6.47
N GLY A 271 34.39 -6.83 -7.51
CA GLY A 271 33.17 -7.64 -7.40
C GLY A 271 31.89 -6.87 -7.04
N VAL A 272 31.96 -5.55 -6.79
CA VAL A 272 30.78 -4.75 -6.45
C VAL A 272 30.04 -4.29 -7.71
N GLY A 273 30.61 -3.36 -8.48
CA GLY A 273 29.94 -2.77 -9.64
C GLY A 273 29.94 -3.65 -10.91
N THR A 274 30.73 -4.72 -10.95
CA THR A 274 30.93 -5.55 -12.15
C THR A 274 29.65 -6.21 -12.65
N HIS A 275 28.75 -6.59 -11.73
CA HIS A 275 27.50 -7.29 -12.06
C HIS A 275 26.42 -6.36 -12.63
N VAL A 276 26.58 -5.05 -12.48
CA VAL A 276 25.63 -4.04 -12.98
C VAL A 276 26.23 -3.16 -14.08
N GLY A 277 27.36 -3.58 -14.65
CA GLY A 277 28.01 -2.88 -15.76
C GLY A 277 28.71 -1.58 -15.35
N TRP A 278 29.18 -1.46 -14.11
CA TRP A 278 29.91 -0.27 -13.66
C TRP A 278 31.10 0.05 -14.57
N THR A 279 31.16 1.29 -15.06
CA THR A 279 32.22 1.78 -15.98
C THR A 279 33.17 2.79 -15.33
N GLY A 280 33.08 2.97 -14.02
CA GLY A 280 33.82 4.00 -13.28
C GLY A 280 33.07 5.34 -13.14
N ARG A 281 31.84 5.45 -13.67
CA ARG A 281 31.00 6.65 -13.54
C ARG A 281 29.50 6.31 -13.62
N PHE A 282 28.69 7.20 -13.06
CA PHE A 282 27.25 7.24 -13.24
C PHE A 282 26.87 8.05 -14.50
N PRO A 283 25.67 7.83 -15.08
CA PRO A 283 24.71 6.77 -14.75
C PRO A 283 25.22 5.38 -15.16
N LEU A 284 24.64 4.32 -14.58
CA LEU A 284 24.93 2.95 -15.02
C LEU A 284 24.47 2.73 -16.48
N PRO A 285 25.16 1.86 -17.25
CA PRO A 285 24.71 1.52 -18.59
C PRO A 285 23.52 0.56 -18.53
N PHE A 286 22.34 1.04 -18.90
CA PHE A 286 21.14 0.22 -19.05
C PHE A 286 20.95 -0.10 -20.54
N PRO A 287 21.18 -1.35 -20.98
CA PRO A 287 20.99 -1.72 -22.37
C PRO A 287 19.49 -1.66 -22.70
N SER A 288 19.10 -0.74 -23.57
CA SER A 288 17.75 -0.75 -24.12
C SER A 288 17.57 -1.96 -25.06
N PRO A 289 16.43 -2.66 -25.00
CA PRO A 289 16.17 -3.84 -25.84
C PRO A 289 16.31 -3.53 -27.34
N SER A 290 16.02 -2.29 -27.77
CA SER A 290 16.18 -1.83 -29.15
C SER A 290 17.62 -1.88 -29.68
N THR A 291 18.62 -1.82 -28.80
CA THR A 291 20.04 -1.80 -29.20
C THR A 291 20.60 -3.21 -29.38
N ALA A 292 19.98 -4.22 -28.76
CA ALA A 292 20.45 -5.61 -28.82
C ALA A 292 20.10 -6.33 -30.15
N GLY A 293 19.29 -5.70 -31.01
CA GLY A 293 18.63 -6.37 -32.14
C GLY A 293 19.20 -6.16 -33.55
N SER A 294 20.29 -5.42 -33.76
CA SER A 294 20.77 -5.15 -35.14
C SER A 294 21.77 -6.18 -35.71
N SER A 295 22.06 -7.30 -35.03
CA SER A 295 23.00 -8.29 -35.57
C SER A 295 22.73 -9.78 -35.28
N ALA A 296 21.66 -10.13 -34.57
CA ALA A 296 21.31 -11.53 -34.36
C ALA A 296 20.24 -11.99 -35.37
N GLU A 297 20.61 -12.95 -36.22
CA GLU A 297 19.69 -13.63 -37.16
C GLU A 297 18.45 -14.18 -36.43
N PRO A 298 17.26 -14.09 -37.06
CA PRO A 298 16.02 -14.54 -36.43
C PRO A 298 15.98 -16.07 -36.35
N VAL A 299 15.99 -16.59 -35.11
CA VAL A 299 15.69 -18.00 -34.85
C VAL A 299 14.17 -18.21 -35.00
N PRO A 300 13.70 -19.13 -35.87
CA PRO A 300 12.28 -19.38 -36.06
C PRO A 300 11.74 -20.21 -34.89
N GLY A 301 11.11 -19.55 -33.92
CA GLY A 301 10.33 -20.17 -32.85
C GLY A 301 8.82 -20.13 -33.14
N PRO A 302 8.03 -21.13 -32.68
CA PRO A 302 6.63 -21.27 -33.06
C PRO A 302 5.76 -20.18 -32.42
N SER A 303 5.14 -19.38 -33.29
CA SER A 303 4.11 -18.39 -32.93
C SER A 303 2.84 -19.10 -32.47
N ASN A 304 2.67 -19.16 -31.15
CA ASN A 304 1.38 -19.33 -30.49
C ASN A 304 1.47 -18.73 -29.08
N GLN A 305 1.77 -17.44 -29.01
CA GLN A 305 1.44 -16.62 -27.85
C GLN A 305 0.20 -15.82 -28.23
N GLN A 306 -0.98 -16.35 -27.89
CA GLN A 306 -2.12 -15.49 -27.63
C GLN A 306 -1.72 -14.62 -26.43
N SER A 307 -1.46 -13.35 -26.71
CA SER A 307 -1.28 -12.31 -25.70
C SER A 307 -2.47 -12.36 -24.74
N PHE A 308 -2.23 -12.77 -23.50
CA PHE A 308 -3.12 -12.47 -22.39
C PHE A 308 -3.04 -10.95 -22.16
N HIS A 309 -3.77 -10.20 -22.97
CA HIS A 309 -4.09 -8.82 -22.65
C HIS A 309 -4.96 -8.87 -21.40
N ASP A 310 -4.45 -8.24 -20.34
CA ASP A 310 -5.24 -7.71 -19.26
C ASP A 310 -6.59 -7.20 -19.79
N PRO A 311 -7.76 -7.52 -19.18
CA PRO A 311 -9.00 -6.86 -19.54
C PRO A 311 -8.96 -5.42 -19.02
N ALA A 312 -8.04 -4.61 -19.56
CA ALA A 312 -8.08 -3.17 -19.45
C ALA A 312 -9.48 -2.73 -19.89
N VAL A 313 -10.07 -1.80 -19.14
CA VAL A 313 -11.36 -1.18 -19.45
C VAL A 313 -11.47 -0.95 -20.96
N THR A 314 -12.25 -1.79 -21.65
CA THR A 314 -12.37 -1.73 -23.10
C THR A 314 -13.43 -0.70 -23.44
N LEU A 315 -13.01 0.55 -23.58
CA LEU A 315 -13.85 1.60 -24.14
C LEU A 315 -13.99 1.37 -25.66
N SER A 316 -15.22 1.37 -26.18
CA SER A 316 -15.49 1.39 -27.62
C SER A 316 -15.24 2.80 -28.17
N GLU A 317 -15.20 2.95 -29.50
CA GLU A 317 -15.14 4.29 -30.11
C GLU A 317 -16.37 5.14 -29.75
N GLU A 318 -17.55 4.51 -29.69
CA GLU A 318 -18.81 5.15 -29.27
C GLU A 318 -18.76 5.62 -27.80
N ASP A 319 -18.09 4.89 -26.91
CA ASP A 319 -17.91 5.30 -25.52
C ASP A 319 -17.07 6.59 -25.44
N VAL A 320 -16.00 6.69 -26.25
CA VAL A 320 -15.15 7.90 -26.31
C VAL A 320 -15.93 9.07 -26.89
N VAL A 321 -16.72 8.87 -27.95
CA VAL A 321 -17.58 9.90 -28.53
C VAL A 321 -18.62 10.38 -27.52
N THR A 322 -19.26 9.45 -26.81
CA THR A 322 -20.27 9.76 -25.78
C THR A 322 -19.67 10.58 -24.64
N ALA A 323 -18.47 10.21 -24.18
CA ALA A 323 -17.76 10.96 -23.15
C ALA A 323 -17.35 12.36 -23.63
N ALA A 324 -16.82 12.46 -24.87
CA ALA A 324 -16.44 13.74 -25.45
C ALA A 324 -17.64 14.68 -25.62
N ASP A 325 -18.79 14.18 -26.07
CA ASP A 325 -20.01 15.00 -26.21
C ASP A 325 -20.54 15.47 -24.85
N TYR A 326 -20.47 14.61 -23.82
CA TYR A 326 -20.79 15.02 -22.44
C TYR A 326 -19.88 16.15 -21.94
N LEU A 327 -18.57 16.02 -22.16
CA LEU A 327 -17.56 17.00 -21.74
C LEU A 327 -17.61 18.30 -22.54
N ARG A 328 -18.20 18.30 -23.75
CA ARG A 328 -18.25 19.48 -24.63
C ARG A 328 -18.99 20.67 -24.05
N THR A 329 -19.94 20.42 -23.16
CA THR A 329 -20.74 21.47 -22.51
C THR A 329 -20.21 21.87 -21.14
N ARG A 330 -19.02 21.40 -20.76
CA ARG A 330 -18.43 21.60 -19.43
C ARG A 330 -17.09 22.30 -19.56
N GLU A 331 -16.83 23.21 -18.63
CA GLU A 331 -15.50 23.79 -18.47
C GLU A 331 -14.55 22.73 -17.87
N PRO A 332 -13.23 22.83 -18.10
CA PRO A 332 -12.26 22.06 -17.34
C PRO A 332 -12.45 22.33 -15.84
N CYS A 333 -12.33 21.29 -15.01
CA CYS A 333 -12.31 21.52 -13.57
C CYS A 333 -10.89 21.86 -13.11
N GLU A 334 -10.83 22.61 -12.01
CA GLU A 334 -9.59 22.80 -11.26
C GLU A 334 -9.36 21.59 -10.33
N ASP A 335 -8.20 20.95 -10.42
CA ASP A 335 -7.84 19.77 -9.61
C ASP A 335 -7.92 20.04 -8.11
N SER A 336 -7.62 21.27 -7.70
CA SER A 336 -7.69 21.74 -6.32
C SER A 336 -9.09 21.63 -5.71
N SER A 337 -10.14 21.68 -6.52
CA SER A 337 -11.54 21.64 -6.08
C SER A 337 -12.12 20.23 -5.89
N LEU A 338 -11.37 19.19 -6.27
CA LEU A 338 -11.84 17.81 -6.24
C LEU A 338 -11.50 17.11 -4.92
N ASP A 339 -12.48 16.41 -4.32
CA ASP A 339 -12.20 15.51 -3.20
C ASP A 339 -11.26 14.37 -3.64
N ALA A 340 -10.42 13.86 -2.74
CA ALA A 340 -9.39 12.86 -3.05
C ALA A 340 -9.92 11.63 -3.81
N ARG A 341 -11.17 11.23 -3.55
CA ARG A 341 -11.80 10.09 -4.22
C ARG A 341 -12.23 10.42 -5.66
N THR A 342 -12.75 11.63 -5.88
CA THR A 342 -13.09 12.13 -7.21
C THR A 342 -11.82 12.37 -8.03
N ARG A 343 -10.76 12.90 -7.42
CA ARG A 343 -9.44 13.03 -8.07
C ARG A 343 -8.91 11.69 -8.55
N HIS A 344 -8.91 10.67 -7.69
CA HIS A 344 -8.50 9.31 -8.07
C HIS A 344 -9.33 8.75 -9.23
N SER A 345 -10.66 8.87 -9.15
CA SER A 345 -11.57 8.41 -10.21
C SER A 345 -11.32 9.14 -11.54
N THR A 346 -10.94 10.42 -11.48
CA THR A 346 -10.62 11.23 -12.65
C THR A 346 -9.35 10.73 -13.32
N LEU A 347 -8.29 10.49 -12.56
CA LEU A 347 -7.03 9.95 -13.08
C LEU A 347 -7.22 8.58 -13.74
N GLU A 348 -8.06 7.71 -13.16
CA GLU A 348 -8.38 6.41 -13.76
C GLU A 348 -9.11 6.56 -15.10
N ALA A 349 -10.09 7.46 -15.16
CA ALA A 349 -10.83 7.75 -16.38
C ALA A 349 -9.92 8.35 -17.46
N ASP A 350 -9.13 9.38 -17.14
CA ASP A 350 -8.17 10.00 -18.07
C ASP A 350 -7.22 8.96 -18.64
N ALA A 351 -6.65 8.10 -17.79
CA ALA A 351 -5.75 7.04 -18.24
C ALA A 351 -6.45 6.00 -19.13
N ALA A 352 -7.73 5.70 -18.89
CA ALA A 352 -8.51 4.80 -19.74
C ALA A 352 -8.76 5.41 -21.13
N PHE A 353 -9.12 6.71 -21.20
CA PHE A 353 -9.32 7.40 -22.47
C PHE A 353 -8.03 7.57 -23.26
N ALA A 354 -6.93 8.00 -22.61
CA ALA A 354 -5.64 8.16 -23.26
C ALA A 354 -5.15 6.84 -23.90
N ARG A 355 -5.23 5.72 -23.17
CA ARG A 355 -4.91 4.39 -23.70
C ARG A 355 -5.77 4.03 -24.91
N ARG A 356 -7.07 4.30 -24.85
CA ARG A 356 -7.99 3.96 -25.94
C ARG A 356 -7.72 4.82 -27.18
N LEU A 357 -7.52 6.12 -27.01
CA LEU A 357 -7.21 7.04 -28.11
C LEU A 357 -5.89 6.69 -28.78
N ALA A 358 -4.85 6.38 -28.00
CA ALA A 358 -3.59 5.89 -28.54
C ALA A 358 -3.77 4.60 -29.36
N SER A 359 -4.58 3.64 -28.88
CA SER A 359 -4.89 2.41 -29.61
C SER A 359 -5.63 2.68 -30.93
N LEU A 360 -6.57 3.65 -30.96
CA LEU A 360 -7.26 4.05 -32.19
C LEU A 360 -6.31 4.73 -33.19
N ASP A 361 -5.39 5.57 -32.71
CA ASP A 361 -4.38 6.22 -33.56
C ASP A 361 -3.46 5.20 -34.23
N HIS A 362 -3.01 4.18 -33.48
CA HIS A 362 -2.20 3.08 -34.03
C HIS A 362 -2.98 2.25 -35.06
N ALA A 363 -4.26 1.97 -34.82
CA ALA A 363 -5.11 1.26 -35.78
C ALA A 363 -5.33 2.05 -37.07
N ARG A 364 -5.38 3.39 -36.99
CA ARG A 364 -5.63 4.29 -38.13
C ARG A 364 -4.38 4.67 -38.91
N ALA A 365 -3.17 4.52 -38.35
CA ALA A 365 -1.92 4.81 -39.05
C ALA A 365 -1.73 4.01 -40.37
N GLY A 366 -2.53 2.95 -40.60
CA GLY A 366 -2.58 2.19 -41.84
C GLY A 366 -3.75 2.52 -42.79
N ASP A 367 -4.70 3.37 -42.41
CA ASP A 367 -5.92 3.65 -43.16
C ASP A 367 -6.11 5.17 -43.38
N ALA A 368 -5.70 5.65 -44.55
CA ALA A 368 -5.73 7.06 -44.94
C ALA A 368 -7.15 7.65 -45.09
N THR A 369 -8.20 6.85 -44.88
CA THR A 369 -9.60 7.26 -45.11
C THR A 369 -10.44 7.51 -43.85
N SER A 370 -9.91 7.30 -42.65
CA SER A 370 -10.68 7.40 -41.39
C SER A 370 -10.52 8.74 -40.65
N ASP A 371 -10.94 9.85 -41.26
CA ASP A 371 -10.88 11.20 -40.67
C ASP A 371 -12.25 11.67 -40.09
N LEU A 372 -13.12 10.73 -39.69
CA LEU A 372 -14.51 11.00 -39.28
C LEU A 372 -14.66 11.67 -37.91
N ILE A 373 -13.70 11.49 -36.99
CA ILE A 373 -13.78 12.08 -35.64
C ILE A 373 -13.34 13.57 -35.66
N GLY A 374 -12.55 13.99 -36.65
CA GLY A 374 -11.85 15.28 -36.62
C GLY A 374 -12.39 16.38 -37.53
N GLN A 375 -13.34 16.09 -38.44
CA GLN A 375 -13.61 16.99 -39.57
C GLN A 375 -14.77 17.99 -39.41
N GLN A 376 -15.58 17.99 -38.34
CA GLN A 376 -16.76 18.89 -38.30
C GLN A 376 -16.93 19.80 -37.08
N ASP A 377 -16.18 19.63 -35.99
CA ASP A 377 -16.34 20.50 -34.82
C ASP A 377 -14.98 20.78 -34.12
N PRO A 378 -14.44 22.01 -34.23
CA PRO A 378 -13.21 22.40 -33.52
C PRO A 378 -13.29 22.17 -32.00
N SER A 379 -14.48 22.28 -31.41
CA SER A 379 -14.66 22.07 -29.96
C SER A 379 -14.53 20.60 -29.58
N ALA A 380 -15.04 19.68 -30.41
CA ALA A 380 -14.88 18.25 -30.20
C ALA A 380 -13.40 17.85 -30.31
N ARG A 381 -12.68 18.39 -31.30
CA ARG A 381 -11.25 18.11 -31.50
C ARG A 381 -10.40 18.52 -30.29
N ALA A 382 -10.66 19.69 -29.70
CA ALA A 382 -9.98 20.13 -28.49
C ALA A 382 -10.21 19.16 -27.30
N ILE A 383 -11.39 18.56 -27.17
CA ILE A 383 -11.68 17.58 -26.12
C ILE A 383 -10.93 16.27 -26.36
N TYR A 384 -10.89 15.79 -27.60
CA TYR A 384 -10.11 14.59 -27.94
C TYR A 384 -8.62 14.79 -27.69
N ASP A 385 -8.08 15.95 -28.04
CA ASP A 385 -6.67 16.25 -27.82
C ASP A 385 -6.35 16.31 -26.31
N ARG A 386 -7.23 16.90 -25.49
CA ARG A 386 -7.10 16.85 -24.02
C ARG A 386 -7.15 15.43 -23.46
N LEU A 387 -8.16 14.64 -23.85
CA LEU A 387 -8.29 13.24 -23.43
C LEU A 387 -7.11 12.38 -23.90
N ARG A 388 -6.54 12.68 -25.07
CA ARG A 388 -5.40 11.98 -25.66
C ARG A 388 -4.12 12.29 -24.87
N ASN A 389 -3.88 13.55 -24.56
CA ASN A 389 -2.65 13.99 -23.90
C ASN A 389 -2.70 13.86 -22.38
N ALA A 390 -3.87 13.53 -21.81
CA ALA A 390 -4.12 13.56 -20.37
C ALA A 390 -3.72 14.91 -19.75
N GLU A 391 -4.00 16.00 -20.48
CA GLU A 391 -3.74 17.37 -20.04
C GLU A 391 -4.85 17.79 -19.08
N GLU A 392 -4.46 18.07 -17.82
CA GLU A 392 -5.36 18.41 -16.71
C GLU A 392 -6.38 17.28 -16.39
N PRO A 393 -7.09 17.30 -15.24
CA PRO A 393 -8.16 16.33 -14.95
C PRO A 393 -9.36 16.49 -15.90
N SER A 394 -9.20 16.09 -17.16
CA SER A 394 -10.14 16.38 -18.25
C SER A 394 -11.48 15.65 -18.11
N THR A 395 -11.54 14.62 -17.26
CA THR A 395 -12.71 13.77 -17.04
C THR A 395 -13.37 13.93 -15.67
N CYS A 396 -13.01 14.93 -14.87
CA CYS A 396 -13.56 15.11 -13.51
C CYS A 396 -15.09 15.27 -13.45
N HIS A 397 -15.69 16.01 -14.38
CA HIS A 397 -17.14 16.13 -14.47
C HIS A 397 -17.78 14.79 -14.81
N LEU A 398 -17.13 14.01 -15.68
CA LEU A 398 -17.54 12.66 -16.01
C LEU A 398 -17.43 11.74 -14.78
N ALA A 399 -16.31 11.76 -14.05
CA ALA A 399 -16.10 10.98 -12.84
C ALA A 399 -17.13 11.31 -11.74
N THR A 400 -17.39 12.60 -11.51
CA THR A 400 -18.38 13.10 -10.54
C THR A 400 -19.78 12.62 -10.90
N GLU A 401 -20.18 12.78 -12.16
CA GLU A 401 -21.50 12.35 -12.64
C GLU A 401 -21.64 10.82 -12.59
N CYS A 402 -20.59 10.08 -12.98
CA CYS A 402 -20.57 8.62 -12.92
C CYS A 402 -20.72 8.08 -11.48
N ARG A 403 -20.14 8.74 -10.47
CA ARG A 403 -20.39 8.41 -9.07
C ARG A 403 -21.85 8.64 -8.68
N GLY A 404 -22.42 9.76 -9.12
CA GLY A 404 -23.84 10.04 -8.96
C GLY A 404 -24.72 8.95 -9.59
N TYR A 405 -24.38 8.50 -10.79
CA TYR A 405 -25.05 7.40 -11.48
C TYR A 405 -24.94 6.07 -10.74
N LEU A 406 -23.74 5.66 -10.32
CA LEU A 406 -23.54 4.41 -9.61
C LEU A 406 -24.28 4.38 -8.27
N ARG A 407 -24.32 5.51 -7.55
CA ARG A 407 -25.13 5.65 -6.33
C ARG A 407 -26.62 5.44 -6.61
N ARG A 408 -27.17 6.11 -7.64
CA ARG A 408 -28.58 5.96 -8.04
C ARG A 408 -28.90 4.54 -8.57
N ALA A 409 -27.97 3.91 -9.28
CA ALA A 409 -28.14 2.55 -9.78
C ALA A 409 -28.20 1.52 -8.64
N SER A 410 -27.43 1.74 -7.56
CA SER A 410 -27.51 0.90 -6.35
C SER A 410 -28.89 0.96 -5.66
N GLU A 411 -29.63 2.05 -5.85
CA GLU A 411 -30.99 2.25 -5.34
C GLU A 411 -32.09 1.61 -6.22
N LYS A 412 -31.72 0.67 -7.11
CA LYS A 412 -32.62 -0.11 -7.99
C LYS A 412 -33.46 0.72 -8.96
N ARG A 413 -33.00 1.90 -9.37
CA ARG A 413 -33.59 2.59 -10.53
C ARG A 413 -32.92 2.08 -11.80
N GLU A 414 -33.73 1.68 -12.77
CA GLU A 414 -33.27 1.29 -14.10
C GLU A 414 -32.75 2.56 -14.80
N ILE A 415 -31.45 2.60 -15.10
CA ILE A 415 -30.82 3.75 -15.75
C ILE A 415 -30.45 3.33 -17.16
N THR A 416 -31.01 4.02 -18.15
CA THR A 416 -30.77 3.82 -19.59
C THR A 416 -30.04 5.03 -20.16
N GLY A 417 -29.10 4.81 -21.08
CA GLY A 417 -28.35 5.87 -21.78
C GLY A 417 -26.87 5.52 -22.00
N GLY A 418 -26.27 6.09 -23.06
CA GLY A 418 -24.87 5.83 -23.43
C GLY A 418 -23.88 6.19 -22.31
N LEU A 419 -24.07 7.34 -21.65
CA LEU A 419 -23.21 7.80 -20.56
C LEU A 419 -23.19 6.82 -19.37
N ALA A 420 -24.32 6.21 -19.05
CA ALA A 420 -24.39 5.22 -17.97
C ALA A 420 -23.55 3.96 -18.29
N GLN A 421 -23.45 3.57 -19.57
CA GLN A 421 -22.59 2.47 -20.00
C GLN A 421 -21.12 2.83 -19.89
N VAL A 422 -20.74 4.05 -20.29
CA VAL A 422 -19.38 4.58 -20.10
C VAL A 422 -19.01 4.55 -18.61
N CYS A 423 -19.89 5.06 -17.74
CA CYS A 423 -19.68 5.05 -16.29
C CYS A 423 -19.51 3.63 -15.71
N GLN A 424 -20.30 2.66 -16.20
CA GLN A 424 -20.17 1.28 -15.75
C GLN A 424 -18.85 0.64 -16.22
N LYS A 425 -18.38 0.94 -17.43
CA LYS A 425 -17.12 0.40 -17.94
C LYS A 425 -15.92 0.96 -17.18
N ILE A 426 -15.94 2.25 -16.84
CA ILE A 426 -14.83 2.91 -16.15
C ILE A 426 -14.81 2.58 -14.66
N PHE A 427 -15.96 2.60 -13.98
CA PHE A 427 -16.00 2.68 -12.50
C PHE A 427 -16.65 1.48 -11.81
N ARG A 428 -17.13 0.47 -12.54
CA ARG A 428 -17.74 -0.70 -11.89
C ARG A 428 -16.63 -1.70 -11.52
N PRO A 429 -16.53 -2.10 -10.24
CA PRO A 429 -15.59 -3.15 -9.84
C PRO A 429 -15.94 -4.42 -10.62
N MET A 430 -14.93 -5.01 -11.27
CA MET A 430 -15.04 -6.28 -11.99
C MET A 430 -15.33 -7.40 -10.99
N GLY A 431 -16.58 -7.54 -10.52
CA GLY A 431 -16.93 -8.58 -9.54
C GLY A 431 -18.41 -8.72 -9.16
N LEU A 432 -19.25 -7.70 -9.35
CA LEU A 432 -20.66 -7.75 -8.92
C LEU A 432 -21.63 -7.93 -10.11
N SER A 433 -21.75 -9.17 -10.57
CA SER A 433 -22.82 -9.60 -11.47
C SER A 433 -24.16 -9.66 -10.70
N SER A 434 -25.11 -8.82 -11.11
CA SER A 434 -26.34 -8.53 -10.37
C SER A 434 -27.51 -9.46 -10.74
N THR A 435 -27.49 -10.72 -10.27
CA THR A 435 -28.67 -11.60 -10.34
C THR A 435 -28.89 -12.39 -9.05
N GLY A 436 -29.55 -11.78 -8.04
CA GLY A 436 -30.07 -12.53 -6.89
C GLY A 436 -30.52 -11.66 -5.71
N LYS A 437 -31.83 -11.63 -5.42
CA LYS A 437 -32.40 -11.06 -4.19
C LYS A 437 -32.22 -12.07 -3.04
N THR A 438 -31.42 -11.78 -2.02
CA THR A 438 -31.32 -12.60 -0.79
C THR A 438 -31.92 -11.91 0.44
N LYS A 439 -32.64 -12.70 1.23
CA LYS A 439 -33.20 -12.38 2.56
C LYS A 439 -32.07 -12.00 3.51
N ALA A 440 -32.26 -10.96 4.33
CA ALA A 440 -31.28 -10.55 5.33
C ALA A 440 -30.92 -11.73 6.27
N PRO A 441 -29.64 -12.10 6.41
CA PRO A 441 -29.22 -13.24 7.22
C PRO A 441 -29.43 -12.97 8.72
N ALA A 442 -29.72 -14.04 9.47
CA ALA A 442 -29.82 -14.00 10.92
C ALA A 442 -28.52 -13.42 11.53
N GLN A 443 -28.65 -12.53 12.51
CA GLN A 443 -27.51 -11.83 13.12
C GLN A 443 -26.49 -12.82 13.68
N CYS A 444 -25.23 -12.66 13.28
CA CYS A 444 -24.11 -13.48 13.73
C CYS A 444 -23.90 -13.25 15.24
N THR A 445 -24.19 -14.26 16.07
CA THR A 445 -24.06 -14.17 17.54
C THR A 445 -22.79 -14.81 18.08
N LYS A 446 -22.07 -15.54 17.22
CA LYS A 446 -20.86 -16.26 17.58
C LYS A 446 -19.68 -15.75 16.76
N ILE A 447 -18.56 -15.55 17.42
CA ILE A 447 -17.37 -14.94 16.83
C ILE A 447 -16.13 -15.78 17.17
N HIS A 448 -15.32 -16.05 16.16
CA HIS A 448 -14.03 -16.75 16.31
C HIS A 448 -12.87 -15.79 16.53
N THR A 449 -12.99 -14.56 16.03
CA THR A 449 -11.94 -13.55 16.06
C THR A 449 -12.60 -12.18 16.13
N ILE A 450 -12.02 -11.29 16.94
CA ILE A 450 -12.44 -9.90 17.07
C ILE A 450 -11.32 -9.04 16.53
N HIS A 451 -11.65 -8.15 15.61
CA HIS A 451 -10.75 -7.10 15.14
C HIS A 451 -11.06 -5.81 15.88
N ILE A 452 -10.03 -5.19 16.44
CA ILE A 452 -10.14 -3.93 17.17
C ILE A 452 -9.23 -2.95 16.46
N ASP A 453 -9.84 -1.92 15.89
CA ASP A 453 -9.13 -0.85 15.21
C ASP A 453 -8.98 0.34 16.16
N LEU A 454 -7.76 0.87 16.27
CA LEU A 454 -7.43 2.05 17.04
C LEU A 454 -6.70 3.03 16.14
N SER A 455 -7.20 4.25 16.04
CA SER A 455 -6.52 5.36 15.36
C SER A 455 -6.17 6.42 16.37
N LEU A 456 -4.93 6.88 16.38
CA LEU A 456 -4.52 8.05 17.17
C LEU A 456 -4.90 9.32 16.42
N SER A 457 -5.23 10.36 17.17
CA SER A 457 -5.50 11.70 16.64
C SER A 457 -4.30 12.20 15.84
N ASN A 458 -4.56 13.06 14.87
CA ASN A 458 -3.52 13.79 14.13
C ASN A 458 -3.12 15.11 14.81
N ALA A 459 -3.71 15.43 15.98
CA ALA A 459 -3.32 16.60 16.75
C ALA A 459 -1.84 16.54 17.16
N GLU A 460 -1.22 17.72 17.27
CA GLU A 460 0.15 17.82 17.75
C GLU A 460 0.28 17.18 19.15
N GLY A 461 1.29 16.34 19.33
CA GLY A 461 1.48 15.59 20.58
C GLY A 461 0.48 14.45 20.82
N ALA A 462 -0.31 14.02 19.83
CA ALA A 462 -1.26 12.91 19.99
C ALA A 462 -0.62 11.51 20.06
N GLY A 463 0.66 11.39 19.69
CA GLY A 463 1.45 10.18 19.89
C GLY A 463 1.79 9.93 21.35
N THR A 464 2.52 8.86 21.63
CA THR A 464 2.98 8.53 22.99
C THR A 464 4.30 7.78 22.94
N TYR A 465 5.14 7.97 23.95
CA TYR A 465 6.34 7.16 24.20
C TYR A 465 6.04 5.87 24.98
N ASP A 466 4.78 5.62 25.28
CA ASP A 466 4.31 4.43 25.98
C ASP A 466 4.00 3.28 25.01
N GLN A 467 3.87 2.09 25.57
CA GLN A 467 3.18 1.00 24.92
C GLN A 467 1.67 1.17 25.08
N ILE A 468 0.94 1.26 23.96
CA ILE A 468 -0.52 1.21 23.95
C ILE A 468 -0.97 -0.24 23.86
N ALA A 469 -1.77 -0.65 24.83
CA ALA A 469 -2.34 -1.99 24.95
C ALA A 469 -3.83 -1.92 25.25
N GLY A 470 -4.50 -3.07 25.27
CA GLY A 470 -5.90 -3.15 25.66
C GLY A 470 -6.29 -4.49 26.26
N THR A 471 -7.46 -4.50 26.91
CA THR A 471 -8.10 -5.72 27.39
C THR A 471 -9.56 -5.80 26.95
N LEU A 472 -10.01 -7.00 26.58
CA LEU A 472 -11.43 -7.31 26.45
C LEU A 472 -11.86 -8.10 27.68
N GLU A 473 -12.93 -7.67 28.35
CA GLU A 473 -13.42 -8.30 29.57
C GLU A 473 -14.91 -8.62 29.48
N GLY A 474 -15.31 -9.79 29.97
CA GLY A 474 -16.71 -10.15 30.17
C GLY A 474 -16.88 -11.58 30.67
N PRO A 475 -18.10 -12.14 30.66
CA PRO A 475 -18.36 -13.53 31.05
C PRO A 475 -17.53 -14.59 30.32
N ALA A 476 -17.00 -14.29 29.12
CA ALA A 476 -16.10 -15.21 28.40
C ALA A 476 -14.68 -15.24 28.97
N GLY A 477 -14.29 -14.30 29.83
CA GLY A 477 -12.94 -14.16 30.38
C GLY A 477 -12.31 -12.81 30.06
N THR A 478 -10.97 -12.77 30.06
CA THR A 478 -10.18 -11.56 29.78
C THR A 478 -9.13 -11.84 28.72
N ALA A 479 -9.19 -11.10 27.61
CA ALA A 479 -8.12 -11.06 26.61
C ALA A 479 -7.22 -9.85 26.86
N LYS A 480 -5.91 -9.99 26.66
CA LYS A 480 -4.95 -8.87 26.67
C LYS A 480 -4.22 -8.81 25.34
N PHE A 481 -3.93 -7.61 24.86
CA PHE A 481 -3.24 -7.41 23.59
C PHE A 481 -2.53 -6.05 23.55
N VAL A 482 -1.57 -5.92 22.64
CA VAL A 482 -0.78 -4.69 22.43
C VAL A 482 -1.11 -4.14 21.04
N PHE A 483 -1.37 -2.85 20.95
CA PHE A 483 -1.55 -2.16 19.67
C PHE A 483 -0.21 -1.73 19.08
N ALA A 484 0.59 -1.00 19.86
CA ALA A 484 1.86 -0.45 19.40
C ALA A 484 2.76 -0.06 20.56
N THR A 485 4.04 0.10 20.26
CA THR A 485 5.05 0.63 21.18
C THR A 485 5.58 1.94 20.63
N LYS A 486 5.49 3.01 21.43
CA LYS A 486 5.91 4.37 21.04
C LYS A 486 5.23 4.90 19.75
N PRO A 487 3.90 4.77 19.60
CA PRO A 487 3.23 5.19 18.37
C PRO A 487 3.18 6.71 18.20
N TRP A 488 3.36 7.16 16.97
CA TRP A 488 3.20 8.57 16.58
C TRP A 488 1.73 8.96 16.42
N GLY A 489 1.44 10.27 16.43
CA GLY A 489 0.11 10.79 16.07
C GLY A 489 -0.31 10.32 14.67
N ASN A 490 -1.62 10.25 14.40
CA ASN A 490 -2.22 9.74 13.16
C ASN A 490 -1.95 8.25 12.83
N SER A 491 -1.24 7.52 13.70
CA SER A 491 -1.01 6.10 13.49
C SER A 491 -2.29 5.29 13.65
N LYS A 492 -2.43 4.23 12.84
CA LYS A 492 -3.59 3.32 12.85
C LYS A 492 -3.13 1.89 13.14
N PHE A 493 -3.85 1.22 14.01
CA PHE A 493 -3.53 -0.12 14.49
C PHE A 493 -4.76 -1.00 14.43
N THR A 494 -4.57 -2.24 14.00
CA THR A 494 -5.61 -3.27 14.05
C THR A 494 -5.06 -4.46 14.84
N VAL A 495 -5.79 -4.89 15.86
CA VAL A 495 -5.43 -6.07 16.65
C VAL A 495 -6.48 -7.15 16.46
N SER A 496 -6.01 -8.39 16.28
CA SER A 496 -6.87 -9.56 16.13
C SER A 496 -6.87 -10.41 17.40
N VAL A 497 -7.96 -10.39 18.17
CA VAL A 497 -8.14 -11.23 19.36
C VAL A 497 -8.86 -12.52 18.98
N LYS A 498 -8.14 -13.64 18.96
CA LYS A 498 -8.71 -14.97 18.66
C LYS A 498 -9.37 -15.55 19.90
N ALA A 499 -10.58 -16.08 19.74
CA ALA A 499 -11.34 -16.67 20.85
C ALA A 499 -10.57 -17.80 21.53
N LYS A 500 -9.90 -18.64 20.72
CA LYS A 500 -9.14 -19.79 21.20
C LYS A 500 -7.98 -19.40 22.10
N ASP A 501 -7.20 -18.42 21.66
CA ASP A 501 -5.96 -18.05 22.33
C ASP A 501 -6.24 -17.21 23.60
N SER A 502 -7.31 -16.42 23.57
CA SER A 502 -7.61 -15.45 24.64
C SER A 502 -8.63 -15.93 25.67
N PHE A 503 -9.59 -16.78 25.27
CA PHE A 503 -10.68 -17.25 26.13
C PHE A 503 -10.71 -18.79 26.25
N ASN A 504 -9.78 -19.50 25.59
CA ASN A 504 -9.71 -20.95 25.58
C ASN A 504 -10.96 -21.65 25.01
N THR A 505 -11.66 -20.99 24.08
CA THR A 505 -12.83 -21.53 23.37
C THR A 505 -12.74 -21.27 21.86
N ASP A 506 -13.28 -22.15 21.02
CA ASP A 506 -13.18 -21.97 19.55
C ASP A 506 -14.06 -20.81 19.05
N GLU A 507 -15.11 -20.48 19.80
CA GLU A 507 -16.07 -19.41 19.57
C GLU A 507 -16.44 -18.76 20.90
N ILE A 508 -16.74 -17.46 20.90
CA ILE A 508 -17.43 -16.79 22.01
C ILE A 508 -18.69 -16.11 21.52
N ASN A 509 -19.64 -15.87 22.43
CA ASN A 509 -20.83 -15.10 22.09
C ASN A 509 -20.45 -13.61 22.06
N LEU A 510 -20.86 -12.85 21.04
CA LEU A 510 -20.56 -11.41 20.98
C LEU A 510 -21.03 -10.68 22.26
N ASN A 511 -22.15 -11.11 22.85
CA ASN A 511 -22.70 -10.53 24.07
C ASN A 511 -21.94 -10.89 25.36
N SER A 512 -20.97 -11.80 25.29
CA SER A 512 -20.13 -12.21 26.42
C SER A 512 -18.91 -11.32 26.63
N ILE A 513 -18.71 -10.30 25.80
CA ILE A 513 -17.77 -9.22 26.05
C ILE A 513 -18.56 -8.02 26.54
N LYS A 514 -18.11 -7.42 27.64
CA LYS A 514 -18.79 -6.31 28.31
C LYS A 514 -17.97 -5.02 28.29
N ARG A 515 -16.64 -5.12 28.24
CA ARG A 515 -15.74 -3.96 28.29
C ARG A 515 -14.56 -4.14 27.36
N LEU A 516 -14.16 -3.04 26.73
CA LEU A 516 -12.88 -2.84 26.09
C LEU A 516 -12.16 -1.76 26.89
N ASN A 517 -11.02 -2.11 27.51
CA ASN A 517 -10.15 -1.15 28.17
C ASN A 517 -8.93 -0.89 27.29
N ILE A 518 -8.52 0.37 27.16
CA ILE A 518 -7.27 0.77 26.49
C ILE A 518 -6.35 1.32 27.57
N THR A 519 -5.10 0.86 27.58
CA THR A 519 -4.09 1.19 28.60
C THR A 519 -2.80 1.66 27.95
N ALA A 520 -2.11 2.60 28.57
CA ALA A 520 -0.74 2.97 28.23
C ALA A 520 0.22 2.59 29.35
N GLN A 521 1.38 2.05 28.99
CA GLN A 521 2.44 1.67 29.92
C GLN A 521 3.78 2.22 29.45
N GLY A 522 4.40 3.10 30.25
CA GLY A 522 5.74 3.60 30.00
C GLY A 522 6.78 2.49 29.94
N LEU A 523 7.66 2.60 28.95
CA LEU A 523 8.80 1.71 28.79
C LEU A 523 10.00 2.24 29.58
N ILE A 524 10.72 1.35 30.27
CA ILE A 524 11.90 1.70 31.05
C ILE A 524 13.01 2.20 30.10
N GLY A 525 13.25 3.51 30.09
CA GLY A 525 14.43 4.15 29.53
C GLY A 525 15.40 4.61 30.63
N PHE A 526 16.46 5.34 30.26
CA PHE A 526 17.48 5.87 31.19
C PHE A 526 16.95 6.95 32.15
N LEU A 527 15.68 7.35 32.02
CA LEU A 527 14.99 8.35 32.83
C LEU A 527 13.81 7.72 33.60
N PRO A 528 13.35 8.33 34.71
CA PRO A 528 12.21 7.83 35.49
C PRO A 528 10.96 7.63 34.62
N LEU A 529 10.19 6.58 34.91
CA LEU A 529 8.97 6.22 34.18
C LEU A 529 7.95 7.36 34.21
N TYR A 530 7.82 8.07 33.08
CA TYR A 530 6.73 9.01 32.83
C TYR A 530 5.84 8.41 31.75
N ASN A 531 4.59 8.14 32.10
CA ASN A 531 3.54 7.88 31.12
C ASN A 531 3.09 9.23 30.57
N ASP A 532 3.22 9.45 29.27
CA ASP A 532 2.70 10.64 28.60
C ASP A 532 1.21 10.46 28.21
N LYS A 533 0.62 11.46 27.57
CA LYS A 533 -0.79 11.44 27.16
C LYS A 533 -0.85 11.10 25.68
N PHE A 534 -1.83 10.30 25.26
CA PHE A 534 -2.19 10.12 23.86
C PHE A 534 -3.65 10.50 23.63
N GLN A 535 -4.01 10.80 22.39
CA GLN A 535 -5.38 11.12 22.00
C GLN A 535 -5.88 10.15 20.94
N VAL A 536 -7.09 9.63 21.13
CA VAL A 536 -7.73 8.70 20.18
C VAL A 536 -8.63 9.47 19.22
N GLN A 537 -8.58 9.11 17.94
CA GLN A 537 -9.49 9.64 16.91
C GLN A 537 -10.81 8.86 16.94
N GLY A 538 -11.92 9.54 17.19
CA GLY A 538 -13.21 8.88 17.40
C GLY A 538 -13.95 8.49 16.12
N LYS A 539 -13.98 7.19 15.80
CA LYS A 539 -15.12 6.49 15.15
C LYS A 539 -15.24 5.09 15.77
N MET A 540 -16.35 4.80 16.44
CA MET A 540 -16.53 3.54 17.18
C MET A 540 -17.54 2.63 16.48
N MET A 541 -17.07 1.45 16.07
CA MET A 541 -17.80 0.23 15.65
C MET A 541 -19.14 0.43 14.91
N GLU A 542 -19.11 0.31 13.58
CA GLU A 542 -20.31 0.00 12.79
C GLU A 542 -20.52 -1.53 12.78
N LYS A 543 -21.78 -1.98 12.92
CA LYS A 543 -22.16 -3.39 13.06
C LYS A 543 -22.11 -4.16 11.75
#